data_AF-A0A3S9W9M9-F1
#
_entry.id   AF-A0A3S9W9M9-F1
#
_cell.length_a   1.000
_cell.length_b   1.000
_cell.length_c   1.000
_cell.angle_alpha   90.00
_cell.angle_beta   90.00
_cell.angle_gamma   90.00
#
_symmetry.space_group_name_H-M   'P 1'
#
loop_
_entity.id
_entity.type
_entity.pdbx_description
1 polymer ?
#
loop_
_entity_poly.entity_id
_entity_poly.type
_entity_poly.pdbx_seq_one_letter_code
_entity_poly.pdbx_strand_id
1 'polypeptide(L)'
;MNVRPSLTRSIPFWILLVASLAVTVAGAAIVATTLPAMIAGLDDQTATGGLVYGGQSWITIGSGLLAAGLVGLFVLLALAAARSFLPVATPTAEAVDVADDAEPADDAVFVRTDEVVADGEVVPARDEVTAAR
;
A
#
# COMPACT_ATOMS: atom_id res chain seq x y z
N MET A 1 -2.30 -20.51 -16.78
CA MET A 1 -1.31 -19.44 -16.52
C MET A 1 -1.38 -19.07 -15.04
N ASN A 2 -0.41 -19.48 -14.21
CA ASN A 2 -0.38 -19.08 -12.80
C ASN A 2 0.49 -17.83 -12.65
N VAL A 3 -0.16 -16.66 -12.65
CA VAL A 3 0.48 -15.39 -12.33
C VAL A 3 0.84 -15.40 -10.85
N ARG A 4 2.13 -15.50 -10.51
CA ARG A 4 2.57 -15.50 -9.10
C ARG A 4 2.51 -14.05 -8.57
N PRO A 5 1.74 -13.75 -7.52
CA PRO A 5 1.62 -12.40 -6.96
C PRO A 5 2.97 -11.86 -6.46
N SER A 6 3.21 -10.56 -6.63
CA SER A 6 4.43 -9.90 -6.13
C SER A 6 4.46 -9.90 -4.59
N LEU A 7 5.68 -9.92 -4.01
CA LEU A 7 5.87 -9.93 -2.55
C LEU A 7 5.23 -8.69 -1.89
N THR A 8 5.31 -7.54 -2.56
CA THR A 8 4.71 -6.27 -2.12
C THR A 8 3.18 -6.30 -2.11
N ARG A 9 2.55 -7.22 -2.85
CA ARG A 9 1.09 -7.43 -2.81
C ARG A 9 0.68 -8.56 -1.85
N SER A 10 1.65 -9.22 -1.22
CA SER A 10 1.42 -10.34 -0.33
C SER A 10 0.97 -9.86 1.05
N ILE A 11 -0.29 -10.10 1.39
CA ILE A 11 -0.84 -9.85 2.73
C ILE A 11 0.02 -10.47 3.85
N PRO A 12 0.45 -11.75 3.80
CA PRO A 12 1.25 -12.33 4.87
C PRO A 12 2.61 -11.64 5.05
N PHE A 13 3.20 -11.09 3.97
CA PHE A 13 4.44 -10.31 4.07
C PHE A 13 4.22 -9.03 4.89
N TRP A 14 3.14 -8.29 4.63
CA TRP A 14 2.82 -7.09 5.37
C TRP A 14 2.44 -7.37 6.83
N ILE A 15 1.71 -8.46 7.09
CA ILE A 15 1.42 -8.89 8.47
C ILE A 15 2.73 -9.17 9.20
N LEU A 16 3.65 -9.94 8.60
CA LEU A 16 4.94 -10.25 9.21
C LEU A 16 5.73 -8.97 9.48
N LEU A 17 5.80 -8.05 8.51
CA LEU A 17 6.53 -6.78 8.65
C LEU A 17 5.98 -5.92 9.77
N VAL A 18 4.68 -5.63 9.73
CA VAL A 18 4.04 -4.72 10.68
C VAL A 18 4.03 -5.34 12.08
N ALA A 19 3.72 -6.63 12.21
CA ALA A 19 3.74 -7.31 13.50
C ALA A 19 5.15 -7.37 14.09
N SER A 20 6.16 -7.71 13.29
CA SER A 20 7.55 -7.76 13.73
C SER A 20 8.05 -6.37 14.17
N LEU A 21 7.73 -5.33 13.41
CA LEU A 21 8.07 -3.96 13.78
C LEU A 21 7.35 -3.51 15.06
N ALA A 22 6.05 -3.77 15.17
CA ALA A 22 5.25 -3.42 16.34
C ALA A 22 5.77 -4.12 17.61
N VAL A 23 6.09 -5.42 17.52
CA VAL A 23 6.65 -6.20 18.63
C VAL A 23 8.04 -5.68 19.03
N THR A 24 8.88 -5.32 18.05
CA THR A 24 10.19 -4.70 18.30
C THR A 24 10.04 -3.39 19.08
N VAL A 25 9.17 -2.49 18.61
CA VAL A 25 8.94 -1.19 19.24
C VAL A 25 8.34 -1.35 20.64
N ALA A 26 7.36 -2.24 20.79
CA ALA A 26 6.74 -2.51 22.10
C ALA A 26 7.77 -3.06 23.11
N GLY A 27 8.59 -4.03 22.70
CA GLY A 27 9.65 -4.58 23.54
C GLY A 27 10.69 -3.52 23.93
N ALA A 28 11.14 -2.71 22.97
CA ALA A 28 12.05 -1.60 23.22
C ALA A 28 11.46 -0.56 24.18
N ALA A 29 10.18 -0.19 24.00
CA ALA A 29 9.51 0.78 24.85
C ALA A 29 9.45 0.32 26.30
N ILE A 30 9.08 -0.94 26.55
CA ILE A 30 9.03 -1.51 27.90
C ILE A 30 10.41 -1.43 28.57
N VAL A 31 11.48 -1.84 27.88
CA VAL A 31 12.83 -1.80 28.44
C VAL A 31 13.28 -0.35 28.68
N ALA A 32 13.04 0.53 27.72
CA ALA A 32 13.44 1.92 27.77
C ALA A 32 12.71 2.73 28.85
N THR A 33 11.51 2.32 29.29
CA THR A 33 10.80 2.98 30.40
C THR A 33 11.11 2.33 31.74
N THR A 34 11.22 1.01 31.80
CA THR A 34 11.33 0.28 33.06
C THR A 34 12.72 0.40 33.67
N LEU A 35 13.77 0.32 32.84
CA LEU A 35 15.15 0.40 33.33
C LEU A 35 15.47 1.78 33.95
N PRO A 36 15.15 2.92 33.29
CA PRO A 36 15.37 4.23 33.90
C PRO A 36 14.52 4.48 35.13
N ALA A 37 13.27 4.00 35.17
CA ALA A 37 12.42 4.13 36.36
C ALA A 37 13.03 3.42 37.58
N MET A 38 13.66 2.25 37.38
CA MET A 38 14.37 1.56 38.44
C MET A 38 15.62 2.30 38.90
N ILE A 39 16.41 2.81 37.95
CA ILE A 39 17.61 3.60 38.26
C ILE A 39 17.23 4.84 39.06
N ALA A 40 16.26 5.62 38.58
CA ALA A 40 15.79 6.82 39.28
C ALA A 40 15.26 6.50 40.69
N GLY A 41 14.48 5.43 40.85
CA GLY A 41 14.01 5.01 42.17
C GLY A 41 15.15 4.65 43.13
N LEU A 42 16.22 4.03 42.63
CA LEU A 42 17.40 3.69 43.44
C LEU A 42 18.22 4.92 43.81
N ASP A 43 18.44 5.82 42.85
CA ASP A 43 19.18 7.08 43.06
C ASP A 43 18.44 8.00 44.04
N ASP A 44 17.11 8.10 43.93
CA ASP A 44 16.27 8.92 44.80
C ASP A 44 15.93 8.24 46.14
N GLN A 45 16.41 7.03 46.40
CA GLN A 45 16.05 6.19 47.56
C GLN A 45 14.54 5.95 47.75
N THR A 46 13.77 5.98 46.67
CA THR A 46 12.32 5.72 46.67
C THR A 46 11.94 4.35 46.10
N ALA A 47 12.94 3.53 45.75
CA ALA A 47 12.73 2.21 45.16
C ALA A 47 11.89 1.30 46.08
N THR A 48 10.75 0.86 45.58
CA THR A 48 9.92 -0.17 46.22
C THR A 48 10.26 -1.56 45.67
N GLY A 49 9.97 -2.61 46.45
CA GLY A 49 10.15 -3.99 45.97
C GLY A 49 9.36 -4.29 44.69
N GLY A 50 8.17 -3.70 44.53
CA GLY A 50 7.39 -3.83 43.29
C GLY A 50 8.06 -3.18 42.08
N LEU A 51 8.69 -2.02 42.28
CA LEU A 51 9.43 -1.32 41.23
C LEU A 51 10.67 -2.11 40.79
N VAL A 52 11.41 -2.73 41.72
CA VAL A 52 12.61 -3.50 41.38
C VAL A 52 12.29 -4.91 40.88
N TYR A 53 11.56 -5.72 41.66
CA TYR A 53 11.28 -7.12 41.31
C TYR A 53 10.21 -7.24 40.21
N GLY A 54 9.19 -6.38 40.25
CA GLY A 54 8.20 -6.28 39.18
C GLY A 54 8.82 -5.69 37.91
N GLY A 55 9.63 -4.64 38.06
CA GLY A 55 10.37 -4.03 36.96
C GLY A 55 11.30 -5.01 36.25
N GLN A 56 12.04 -5.84 36.99
CA GLN A 56 12.88 -6.90 36.41
C GLN A 56 12.07 -7.91 35.57
N SER A 57 10.89 -8.28 36.04
CA SER A 57 9.99 -9.19 35.29
C SER A 57 9.54 -8.55 33.98
N TRP A 58 9.17 -7.26 34.02
CA TRP A 58 8.82 -6.49 32.83
C TRP A 58 9.97 -6.33 31.85
N ILE A 59 11.21 -6.13 32.32
CA ILE A 59 12.40 -6.10 31.45
C ILE A 59 12.61 -7.45 30.77
N THR A 60 12.38 -8.56 31.47
CA THR A 60 12.54 -9.89 30.87
C THR A 60 11.52 -10.11 29.75
N ILE A 61 10.27 -9.70 29.96
CA ILE A 61 9.23 -9.75 28.93
C ILE A 61 9.57 -8.80 27.76
N GLY A 62 9.96 -7.56 28.06
CA GLY A 62 10.29 -6.54 27.06
C GLY A 62 11.50 -6.92 26.21
N SER A 63 12.55 -7.48 26.81
CA SER A 63 13.72 -7.99 26.08
C SER A 63 13.39 -9.21 25.22
N GLY A 64 12.53 -10.12 25.71
CA GLY A 64 12.02 -11.24 24.92
C GLY A 64 11.23 -10.77 23.69
N LEU A 65 10.31 -9.81 23.88
CA LEU A 65 9.57 -9.18 22.78
C LEU A 65 10.50 -8.50 21.79
N LEU A 66 11.46 -7.70 22.28
CA LEU A 66 12.42 -7.00 21.43
C LEU A 66 13.23 -8.00 20.59
N ALA A 67 13.75 -9.06 21.21
CA ALA A 67 14.49 -10.10 20.51
C ALA A 67 13.62 -10.82 19.46
N ALA A 68 12.40 -11.22 19.82
CA ALA A 68 11.47 -11.87 18.88
C ALA A 68 11.12 -10.95 17.70
N GLY A 69 10.89 -9.67 17.96
CA GLY A 69 10.65 -8.66 16.94
C GLY A 69 11.82 -8.55 15.97
N LEU A 70 13.05 -8.42 16.48
CA LEU A 70 14.27 -8.35 15.66
C LEU A 70 14.48 -9.62 14.84
N VAL A 71 14.24 -10.81 15.41
CA VAL A 71 14.29 -12.08 14.66
C VAL A 71 13.30 -12.06 13.49
N GLY A 72 12.08 -11.58 13.70
CA GLY A 72 11.10 -11.38 12.63
C GLY A 72 11.63 -10.49 11.50
N LEU A 73 12.31 -9.38 11.84
CA LEU A 73 12.90 -8.48 10.85
C LEU A 73 14.03 -9.15 10.08
N PHE A 74 14.87 -9.95 10.74
CA PHE A 74 15.91 -10.72 10.07
C PHE A 74 15.35 -11.75 9.10
N VAL A 75 14.28 -12.46 9.50
CA VAL A 75 13.58 -13.40 8.60
C VAL A 75 13.01 -12.65 7.40
N LEU A 76 12.47 -11.45 7.60
CA LEU A 76 11.91 -10.64 6.53
C LEU A 76 12.98 -10.14 5.56
N LEU A 77 14.13 -9.72 6.08
CA LEU A 77 15.30 -9.36 5.28
C LEU A 77 15.82 -10.57 4.49
N ALA A 78 15.91 -11.74 5.13
CA ALA A 78 16.32 -12.97 4.46
C ALA A 78 15.34 -13.36 3.34
N LEU A 79 14.03 -13.18 3.54
CA LEU A 79 13.02 -13.46 2.53
C LEU A 79 13.12 -12.48 1.35
N ALA A 80 13.37 -11.20 1.62
CA ALA A 80 13.58 -10.19 0.59
C ALA A 80 14.87 -10.46 -0.22
N ALA A 81 15.96 -10.83 0.46
CA ALA A 81 17.21 -11.24 -0.18
C ALA A 81 17.03 -12.51 -1.01
N ALA A 82 16.33 -13.53 -0.49
CA ALA A 82 16.03 -14.73 -1.26
C ALA A 82 15.19 -14.41 -2.52
N ARG A 83 14.25 -13.46 -2.43
CA ARG A 83 13.42 -13.04 -3.56
C ARG A 83 14.20 -12.31 -4.65
N SER A 84 15.29 -11.61 -4.32
CA SER A 84 16.09 -10.85 -5.30
C SER A 84 16.90 -11.75 -6.24
N PHE A 85 17.21 -12.99 -5.83
CA PHE A 85 17.85 -13.99 -6.68
C PHE A 85 16.89 -14.71 -7.63
N LEU A 86 15.56 -14.56 -7.47
CA LEU A 86 14.58 -15.21 -8.33
C LEU A 86 14.34 -14.40 -9.62
N PRO A 87 14.40 -15.02 -10.81
CA PRO A 87 14.08 -14.37 -12.07
C PRO A 87 12.72 -13.67 -12.02
N VAL A 88 12.68 -12.41 -12.43
CA VAL A 88 11.43 -11.71 -12.68
C VAL A 88 10.94 -12.17 -14.04
N ALA A 89 9.79 -12.84 -14.08
CA ALA A 89 9.12 -13.12 -15.35
C ALA A 89 8.72 -11.77 -15.97
N THR A 90 9.49 -11.31 -16.94
CA THR A 90 9.08 -10.22 -17.81
C THR A 90 7.87 -10.71 -18.60
N PRO A 91 6.73 -10.02 -18.56
CA PRO A 91 5.63 -10.36 -19.43
C PRO A 91 6.14 -10.21 -20.86
N THR A 92 6.22 -11.32 -21.59
CA THR A 92 6.45 -11.30 -23.03
C THR A 92 5.30 -10.49 -23.61
N ALA A 93 5.61 -9.29 -24.11
CA ALA A 93 4.70 -8.62 -25.03
C ALA A 93 4.68 -9.50 -26.29
N GLU A 94 3.72 -10.43 -26.36
CA GLU A 94 3.33 -10.97 -27.65
C GLU A 94 2.91 -9.76 -28.48
N ALA A 95 3.67 -9.51 -29.56
CA ALA A 95 3.23 -8.59 -30.59
C ALA A 95 1.85 -9.08 -31.02
N VAL A 96 0.83 -8.25 -30.81
CA VAL A 96 -0.47 -8.42 -31.46
C VAL A 96 -0.15 -8.38 -32.95
N ASP A 97 -0.12 -9.55 -33.58
CA ASP A 97 -0.22 -9.64 -35.02
C ASP A 97 -1.64 -9.17 -35.35
N VAL A 98 -1.75 -7.89 -35.72
CA VAL A 98 -2.97 -7.35 -36.31
C VAL A 98 -3.05 -8.00 -37.68
N ALA A 99 -3.58 -9.23 -37.70
CA ALA A 99 -4.04 -9.86 -38.92
C ALA A 99 -5.20 -9.01 -39.43
N ASP A 100 -4.87 -8.22 -40.43
CA ASP A 100 -5.72 -7.41 -41.28
C ASP A 100 -6.76 -8.34 -41.94
N ASP A 101 -7.90 -8.54 -41.29
CA ASP A 101 -9.09 -9.16 -41.90
C ASP A 101 -10.18 -8.09 -41.95
N ALA A 102 -10.06 -7.25 -42.96
CA ALA A 102 -11.10 -6.32 -43.36
C ALA A 102 -12.18 -7.06 -44.14
N GLU A 103 -13.38 -7.15 -43.59
CA GLU A 103 -14.62 -6.96 -44.37
C GLU A 103 -15.76 -6.41 -43.49
N PRO A 104 -16.66 -5.59 -44.06
CA PRO A 104 -17.50 -4.67 -43.29
C PRO A 104 -18.87 -5.26 -42.95
N ALA A 105 -19.39 -4.93 -41.77
CA ALA A 105 -20.81 -5.09 -41.46
C ALA A 105 -21.28 -4.02 -40.47
N ASP A 106 -21.88 -2.99 -41.06
CA ASP A 106 -23.17 -2.39 -40.71
C ASP A 106 -23.47 -1.97 -39.26
N ASP A 107 -23.75 -0.67 -39.13
CA ASP A 107 -24.62 0.01 -38.17
C ASP A 107 -24.57 -0.36 -36.68
N ALA A 108 -23.97 0.56 -35.90
CA ALA A 108 -24.58 1.04 -34.67
C ALA A 108 -24.07 2.46 -34.34
N VAL A 109 -24.79 3.45 -34.88
CA VAL A 109 -24.76 4.83 -34.42
C VAL A 109 -25.23 4.88 -32.96
N PHE A 110 -24.37 5.35 -32.05
CA PHE A 110 -24.80 5.91 -30.77
C PHE A 110 -24.47 7.40 -30.73
N VAL A 111 -25.46 8.21 -31.08
CA VAL A 111 -25.47 9.65 -30.84
C VAL A 111 -25.46 9.88 -29.33
N ARG A 112 -24.40 10.51 -28.80
CA ARG A 112 -24.45 11.16 -27.50
C ARG A 112 -25.05 12.55 -27.70
N THR A 113 -26.32 12.71 -27.39
CA THR A 113 -26.94 14.01 -27.12
C THR A 113 -26.40 14.55 -25.81
N ASP A 114 -25.39 15.42 -25.89
CA ASP A 114 -25.16 16.42 -24.85
C ASP A 114 -25.74 17.74 -25.37
N GLU A 115 -26.99 17.98 -24.98
CA GLU A 115 -27.60 19.29 -24.98
C GLU A 115 -26.85 20.17 -23.98
N VAL A 116 -25.99 21.05 -24.47
CA VAL A 116 -25.55 22.24 -23.72
C VAL A 116 -26.08 23.45 -24.46
N VAL A 117 -27.14 24.00 -23.88
CA VAL A 117 -27.76 25.28 -24.19
C VAL A 117 -26.69 26.37 -24.16
N ALA A 118 -26.49 27.03 -25.30
CA ALA A 118 -25.93 28.38 -25.37
C ALA A 118 -26.95 29.25 -26.12
N ASP A 119 -27.76 29.91 -25.31
CA ASP A 119 -28.67 30.99 -25.68
C ASP A 119 -27.86 32.14 -26.30
N GLY A 120 -28.28 32.67 -27.45
CA GLY A 120 -27.51 33.69 -28.14
C GLY A 120 -28.00 34.07 -29.54
N GLU A 121 -29.08 34.85 -29.56
CA GLU A 121 -29.35 35.90 -30.56
C GLU A 121 -30.20 35.54 -31.80
N VAL A 122 -31.43 36.04 -31.73
CA VAL A 122 -32.45 36.10 -32.77
C VAL A 122 -32.04 37.12 -33.84
N VAL A 123 -31.96 36.68 -35.10
CA VAL A 123 -31.96 37.60 -36.26
C VAL A 123 -33.14 37.26 -37.17
N PRO A 124 -34.06 38.20 -37.43
CA PRO A 124 -35.36 37.91 -38.02
C PRO A 124 -35.35 37.82 -39.56
N ALA A 125 -36.40 37.14 -40.04
CA ALA A 125 -36.79 36.93 -41.43
C ALA A 125 -36.76 38.20 -42.30
N ARG A 126 -36.33 38.03 -43.55
CA ARG A 126 -36.75 38.88 -44.68
C ARG A 126 -37.13 38.00 -45.85
N ASP A 127 -38.41 38.10 -46.21
CA ASP A 127 -38.96 37.73 -47.51
C ASP A 127 -38.24 38.53 -48.61
N GLU A 128 -37.73 37.86 -49.64
CA GLU A 128 -37.70 38.46 -50.98
C GLU A 128 -38.24 37.50 -52.03
N VAL A 129 -39.29 38.00 -52.65
CA VAL A 129 -40.14 37.49 -53.72
C VAL A 129 -39.42 37.64 -55.06
N THR A 130 -39.48 36.57 -55.88
CA THR A 130 -39.55 36.55 -57.36
C THR A 130 -38.67 37.49 -58.19
N ALA A 131 -37.82 36.91 -59.06
CA ALA A 131 -37.75 37.34 -60.46
C ALA A 131 -37.19 36.23 -61.37
N ALA A 132 -38.03 35.78 -62.29
CA ALA A 132 -37.64 35.10 -63.51
C ALA A 132 -37.05 36.12 -64.50
N ARG A 133 -35.98 35.75 -65.22
CA ARG A 133 -35.89 35.79 -66.69
C ARG A 133 -34.56 35.22 -67.18
#